data_AF-A0A938MCH6-F1
#
_entry.id   AF-A0A938MCH6-F1
#
_cell.length_a   1.000
_cell.length_b   1.000
_cell.length_c   1.000
_cell.angle_alpha   90.00
_cell.angle_beta   90.00
_cell.angle_gamma   90.00
#
_symmetry.space_group_name_H-M   'P 1'
#
loop_
_entity.id
_entity.type
_entity.pdbx_description
1 polymer ?
#
loop_
_entity_poly.entity_id
_entity_poly.type
_entity_poly.pdbx_seq_one_letter_code
_entity_poly.pdbx_strand_id
1 'polypeptide(L)'
;MQQSLRLAAPPHSEPKVLLCGSPGSVQIRTSFSMEVIVAIPFARWGAQPYVTHPFPYPETLAAAASACGSDGVVRHSHCVHPIHMAMKWRRMLDEDASLDMSQLARNQSVSRARVTQVMNLLALPQDVRAHLIGLQEPAAIRYFNEHKLRTVVACATPETQVRRFRELCRSFGQYAAI
;
A
#
# COMPACT_ATOMS: atom_id res chain seq x y z
N MET A 1 -46.04 -20.54 65.62
CA MET A 1 -45.07 -21.58 66.04
C MET A 1 -44.22 -21.94 64.83
N GLN A 2 -42.91 -21.90 65.01
CA GLN A 2 -41.87 -21.97 63.98
C GLN A 2 -41.58 -23.40 63.50
N GLN A 3 -40.74 -23.44 62.45
CA GLN A 3 -39.83 -24.50 61.95
C GLN A 3 -40.35 -25.28 60.72
N SER A 4 -39.57 -25.56 59.68
CA SER A 4 -38.10 -25.49 59.53
C SER A 4 -37.67 -25.40 58.06
N LEU A 5 -36.50 -24.78 57.86
CA LEU A 5 -35.72 -24.65 56.62
C LEU A 5 -35.39 -25.99 55.95
N ARG A 6 -35.18 -25.97 54.62
CA ARG A 6 -33.88 -26.39 54.04
C ARG A 6 -33.61 -25.84 52.64
N LEU A 7 -32.45 -25.19 52.54
CA LEU A 7 -31.71 -24.72 51.38
C LEU A 7 -31.13 -25.92 50.61
N ALA A 8 -31.14 -25.90 49.27
CA ALA A 8 -30.23 -26.71 48.45
C ALA A 8 -29.95 -26.02 47.10
N ALA A 9 -28.65 -25.88 46.80
CA ALA A 9 -28.06 -25.20 45.65
C ALA A 9 -28.22 -25.98 44.32
N PRO A 10 -28.13 -25.31 43.15
CA PRO A 10 -28.07 -25.98 41.86
C PRO A 10 -26.66 -26.51 41.54
N PRO A 11 -26.52 -27.70 40.93
CA PRO A 11 -25.25 -28.17 40.42
C PRO A 11 -24.88 -27.51 39.08
N HIS A 12 -23.64 -27.04 39.01
CA HIS A 12 -22.93 -26.71 37.78
C HIS A 12 -23.04 -27.86 36.78
N SER A 13 -23.57 -27.58 35.59
CA SER A 13 -23.40 -28.41 34.40
C SER A 13 -22.73 -27.56 33.33
N GLU A 14 -21.46 -27.85 33.10
CA GLU A 14 -20.64 -27.26 32.04
C GLU A 14 -21.23 -27.61 30.67
N PRO A 15 -21.41 -26.65 29.73
CA PRO A 15 -21.69 -26.99 28.35
C PRO A 15 -20.39 -27.42 27.67
N LYS A 16 -20.23 -28.74 27.48
CA LYS A 16 -19.28 -29.34 26.54
C LYS A 16 -19.73 -28.97 25.12
N VAL A 17 -19.07 -28.00 24.49
CA VAL A 17 -19.30 -27.68 23.08
C VAL A 17 -18.28 -28.41 22.24
N LEU A 18 -18.77 -29.44 21.55
CA LEU A 18 -18.08 -30.17 20.50
C LEU A 18 -17.86 -29.20 19.32
N LEU A 19 -16.60 -28.98 18.96
CA LEU A 19 -16.24 -28.36 17.69
C LEU A 19 -16.54 -29.35 16.56
N CYS A 20 -17.53 -29.05 15.73
CA CYS A 20 -17.55 -29.52 14.35
C CYS A 20 -18.35 -28.54 13.47
N GLY A 21 -17.76 -28.20 12.33
CA GLY A 21 -18.08 -26.99 11.57
C GLY A 21 -19.42 -26.99 10.84
N SER A 22 -20.04 -25.81 10.81
CA SER A 22 -20.77 -25.17 9.69
C SER A 22 -21.50 -23.93 10.24
N PRO A 23 -21.76 -22.89 9.42
CA PRO A 23 -22.41 -21.66 9.88
C PRO A 23 -23.91 -21.92 10.09
N GLY A 24 -24.31 -22.20 11.33
CA GLY A 24 -25.71 -22.24 11.75
C GLY A 24 -26.05 -21.00 12.58
N SER A 25 -26.98 -20.18 12.10
CA SER A 25 -27.53 -19.06 12.87
C SER A 25 -28.50 -19.59 13.93
N VAL A 26 -28.22 -19.35 15.21
CA VAL A 26 -29.18 -19.60 16.29
C VAL A 26 -30.00 -18.33 16.51
N GLN A 27 -31.32 -18.42 16.33
CA GLN A 27 -32.25 -17.29 16.43
C GLN A 27 -32.81 -17.20 17.86
N ILE A 28 -32.31 -16.24 18.64
CA ILE A 28 -32.89 -15.88 19.95
C ILE A 28 -33.90 -14.75 19.71
N ARG A 29 -35.18 -15.03 19.99
CA ARG A 29 -36.27 -14.04 19.92
C ARG A 29 -36.24 -13.12 21.14
N THR A 30 -35.48 -12.04 21.08
CA THR A 30 -35.80 -10.77 21.75
C THR A 30 -35.33 -9.62 20.85
N SER A 31 -36.26 -8.77 20.43
CA SER A 31 -36.07 -7.75 19.40
C SER A 31 -35.38 -6.50 19.95
N PHE A 32 -34.06 -6.43 19.80
CA PHE A 32 -33.33 -5.16 19.68
C PHE A 32 -32.48 -5.26 18.43
N SER A 33 -32.85 -4.50 17.39
CA SER A 33 -32.06 -4.40 16.16
C SER A 33 -30.82 -3.57 16.46
N MET A 34 -29.79 -4.20 17.02
CA MET A 34 -28.50 -3.59 17.26
C MET A 34 -27.49 -4.20 16.29
N GLU A 35 -26.95 -3.38 15.40
CA GLU A 35 -25.88 -3.78 14.50
C GLU A 35 -24.58 -3.81 15.32
N VAL A 36 -24.16 -5.00 15.74
CA VAL A 36 -22.92 -5.18 16.51
C VAL A 36 -21.86 -5.79 15.60
N ILE A 37 -20.77 -5.05 15.38
CA ILE A 37 -19.59 -5.59 14.70
C ILE A 37 -18.68 -6.17 15.79
N VAL A 38 -18.60 -7.50 15.83
CA VAL A 38 -17.67 -8.25 16.69
C VAL A 38 -16.35 -8.42 15.95
N ALA A 39 -15.30 -7.73 16.40
CA ALA A 39 -13.97 -7.90 15.84
C ALA A 39 -13.27 -9.09 16.53
N ILE A 40 -12.96 -10.13 15.76
CA ILE A 40 -12.11 -11.25 16.21
C ILE A 40 -10.70 -10.97 15.67
N PRO A 41 -9.78 -10.42 16.48
CA PRO A 41 -8.40 -10.24 16.03
C PRO A 41 -7.80 -11.60 15.71
N PHE A 42 -6.94 -11.66 14.68
CA PHE A 42 -6.21 -12.88 14.33
C PHE A 42 -5.59 -13.49 15.60
N ALA A 43 -5.99 -14.73 15.93
CA ALA A 43 -5.73 -15.39 17.21
C ALA A 43 -4.25 -15.43 17.66
N ARG A 44 -3.30 -15.13 16.76
CA ARG A 44 -1.86 -15.11 17.04
C ARG A 44 -1.39 -14.00 17.99
N TRP A 45 -2.21 -12.98 18.26
CA TRP A 45 -1.78 -11.80 19.03
C TRP A 45 -2.32 -11.73 20.48
N GLY A 46 -3.03 -12.75 20.96
CA GLY A 46 -3.54 -12.78 22.34
C GLY A 46 -4.56 -11.69 22.69
N ALA A 47 -5.06 -10.96 21.69
CA ALA A 47 -6.06 -9.93 21.88
C ALA A 47 -7.44 -10.57 22.11
N GLN A 48 -8.11 -10.14 23.19
CA GLN A 48 -9.47 -10.60 23.49
C GLN A 48 -10.45 -10.00 22.48
N PRO A 49 -11.50 -10.74 22.08
CA PRO A 49 -12.58 -10.19 21.26
C PRO A 49 -13.16 -8.94 21.94
N TYR A 50 -13.41 -7.90 21.16
CA TYR A 50 -13.99 -6.66 21.66
C TYR A 50 -15.11 -6.20 20.74
N VAL A 51 -16.08 -5.51 21.35
CA VAL A 51 -17.23 -4.93 20.66
C VAL A 51 -16.86 -3.51 20.24
N THR A 52 -17.07 -3.19 18.97
CA THR A 52 -16.90 -1.82 18.48
C THR A 52 -18.27 -1.20 18.23
N HIS A 53 -18.41 0.08 18.60
CA HIS A 53 -19.54 0.88 18.16
C HIS A 53 -19.17 1.52 16.82
N PRO A 54 -20.01 1.38 15.78
CA PRO A 54 -19.75 2.08 14.53
C PRO A 54 -19.72 3.58 14.83
N PHE A 55 -18.60 4.23 14.55
CA PHE A 55 -18.60 5.68 14.50
C PHE A 55 -19.32 6.06 13.20
N PRO A 56 -20.42 6.81 13.24
CA PRO A 56 -21.07 7.25 12.02
C PRO A 56 -20.09 8.17 11.29
N TYR A 57 -19.66 7.76 10.10
CA TYR A 57 -18.89 8.65 9.24
C TYR A 57 -19.83 9.78 8.82
N PRO A 58 -19.55 11.04 9.16
CA PRO A 58 -20.48 12.12 8.86
C PRO A 58 -20.61 12.22 7.34
N GLU A 59 -21.83 11.98 6.83
CA GLU A 59 -22.12 12.06 5.41
C GLU A 59 -21.77 13.43 4.83
N THR A 60 -21.70 14.47 5.66
CA THR A 60 -21.23 15.80 5.25
C THR A 60 -19.77 15.80 4.79
N LEU A 61 -18.89 14.93 5.32
CA LEU A 61 -17.51 14.78 4.84
C LEU A 61 -17.45 13.98 3.53
N ALA A 62 -18.27 12.93 3.39
CA ALA A 62 -18.38 12.17 2.15
C ALA A 62 -19.04 12.99 1.03
N ALA A 63 -20.07 13.76 1.37
CA ALA A 63 -20.76 14.69 0.49
C ALA A 63 -19.88 15.91 0.20
N ALA A 64 -19.11 16.46 1.14
CA ALA A 64 -18.13 17.52 0.84
C ALA A 64 -16.99 17.03 -0.06
N ALA A 65 -16.56 15.77 0.09
CA ALA A 65 -15.62 15.15 -0.85
C ALA A 65 -16.21 14.97 -2.26
N SER A 66 -17.53 14.83 -2.37
CA SER A 66 -18.26 14.67 -3.64
C SER A 66 -18.76 16.01 -4.23
N ALA A 67 -19.04 17.00 -3.39
CA ALA A 67 -19.55 18.33 -3.72
C ALA A 67 -18.44 19.34 -4.01
N CYS A 68 -17.20 19.06 -3.57
CA CYS A 68 -16.02 19.50 -4.31
C CYS A 68 -16.11 18.83 -5.67
N GLY A 69 -16.81 19.51 -6.59
CA GLY A 69 -17.08 19.02 -7.92
C GLY A 69 -15.80 18.46 -8.53
N SER A 70 -15.97 17.38 -9.27
CA SER A 70 -15.10 17.02 -10.38
C SER A 70 -15.11 18.16 -11.41
N ASP A 71 -14.60 19.33 -11.03
CA ASP A 71 -14.11 20.28 -11.98
C ASP A 71 -13.02 19.52 -12.74
N GLY A 72 -13.33 19.20 -14.00
CA GLY A 72 -12.57 18.35 -14.90
C GLY A 72 -11.25 18.99 -15.30
N VAL A 73 -10.57 19.69 -14.39
CA VAL A 73 -9.14 19.83 -14.45
C VAL A 73 -8.59 18.44 -14.19
N VAL A 74 -8.47 17.65 -15.26
CA VAL A 74 -7.42 16.64 -15.36
C VAL A 74 -6.15 17.43 -15.11
N ARG A 75 -5.75 17.51 -13.84
CA ARG A 75 -4.43 17.92 -13.45
C ARG A 75 -3.58 16.83 -14.06
N HIS A 76 -3.11 17.09 -15.27
CA HIS A 76 -2.02 16.36 -15.86
C HIS A 76 -0.85 16.68 -14.93
N SER A 77 -0.78 15.95 -13.81
CA SER A 77 0.39 15.89 -12.97
C SER A 77 1.49 15.62 -13.96
N HIS A 78 2.37 16.60 -14.14
CA HIS A 78 3.55 16.44 -14.96
C HIS A 78 4.30 15.27 -14.34
N CYS A 79 4.06 14.07 -14.87
CA CYS A 79 4.67 12.85 -14.38
C CYS A 79 6.12 12.93 -14.82
N VAL A 80 6.95 13.54 -13.99
CA VAL A 80 8.39 13.54 -14.22
C VAL A 80 8.86 12.11 -14.08
N HIS A 81 9.42 11.55 -15.14
CA HIS A 81 9.93 10.19 -15.10
C HIS A 81 11.05 10.09 -14.05
N PRO A 82 11.10 9.01 -13.22
CA PRO A 82 12.10 8.87 -12.17
C PRO A 82 13.55 8.99 -12.63
N ILE A 83 13.85 8.63 -13.89
CA ILE A 83 15.20 8.77 -14.46
C ILE A 83 15.65 10.24 -14.53
N HIS A 84 14.74 11.17 -14.85
CA HIS A 84 15.07 12.59 -14.91
C HIS A 84 15.31 13.15 -13.50
N MET A 85 14.56 12.65 -12.51
CA MET A 85 14.81 12.99 -11.11
C MET A 85 16.21 12.52 -10.68
N ALA A 86 16.58 11.28 -11.02
CA ALA A 86 17.89 10.73 -10.71
C ALA A 86 19.02 11.55 -11.34
N MET A 87 18.90 11.92 -12.63
CA MET A 87 19.89 12.76 -13.30
C MET A 87 20.00 14.16 -12.69
N LYS A 88 18.86 14.79 -12.36
CA LYS A 88 18.82 16.10 -11.70
C LYS A 88 19.54 16.05 -10.36
N TRP A 89 19.25 15.03 -9.55
CA TRP A 89 19.88 14.85 -8.25
C TRP A 89 21.36 14.53 -8.35
N ARG A 90 21.77 13.73 -9.33
CA ARG A 90 23.18 13.49 -9.61
C ARG A 90 23.91 14.78 -9.93
N ARG A 91 23.33 15.61 -10.81
CA ARG A 91 23.90 16.92 -11.16
C ARG A 91 24.05 17.83 -9.94
N MET A 92 23.03 17.91 -9.08
CA MET A 92 23.10 18.72 -7.85
C MET A 92 24.25 18.28 -6.93
N LEU A 93 24.49 16.97 -6.81
CA LEU A 93 25.60 16.42 -6.02
C LEU A 93 26.96 16.66 -6.69
N ASP A 94 27.02 16.67 -8.02
CA ASP A 94 28.25 16.95 -8.76
C ASP A 94 28.59 18.46 -8.77
N GLU A 95 27.59 19.34 -8.69
CA GLU A 95 27.75 20.81 -8.66
C GLU A 95 28.11 21.33 -7.25
N ASP A 96 27.54 20.75 -6.20
CA ASP A 96 27.76 21.16 -4.81
C ASP A 96 28.45 20.04 -4.01
N ALA A 97 29.77 20.16 -3.85
CA ALA A 97 30.58 19.20 -3.09
C ALA A 97 30.22 19.14 -1.59
N SER A 98 29.49 20.13 -1.06
CA SER A 98 29.02 20.13 0.33
C SER A 98 27.71 19.38 0.52
N LEU A 99 27.00 19.04 -0.58
CA LEU A 99 25.70 18.39 -0.57
C LEU A 99 25.84 16.87 -0.44
N ASP A 100 25.38 16.31 0.67
CA ASP A 100 25.22 14.85 0.85
C ASP A 100 23.80 14.39 0.49
N MET A 101 23.65 13.08 0.25
CA MET A 101 22.36 12.39 0.07
C MET A 101 21.33 12.72 1.15
N SER A 102 21.77 12.91 2.40
CA SER A 102 20.88 13.25 3.53
C SER A 102 20.35 14.67 3.45
N GLN A 103 21.19 15.61 3.03
CA GLN A 103 20.79 17.01 2.82
C GLN A 103 19.91 17.13 1.57
N LEU A 104 20.26 16.43 0.48
CA LEU A 104 19.43 16.33 -0.71
C LEU A 104 18.02 15.84 -0.36
N ALA A 105 17.90 14.80 0.47
CA ALA A 105 16.61 14.29 0.93
C ALA A 105 15.78 15.35 1.66
N ARG A 106 16.41 16.11 2.57
CA ARG A 106 15.76 17.23 3.29
C ARG A 106 15.34 18.35 2.34
N ASN A 107 16.23 18.77 1.45
CA ASN A 107 15.97 19.84 0.47
C ASN A 107 14.82 19.49 -0.48
N GLN A 108 14.70 18.21 -0.83
CA GLN A 108 13.65 17.70 -1.71
C GLN A 108 12.40 17.21 -0.94
N SER A 109 12.37 17.36 0.40
CA SER A 109 11.27 16.88 1.26
C SER A 109 10.89 15.41 1.05
N VAL A 110 11.89 14.55 0.78
CA VAL A 110 11.71 13.11 0.59
C VAL A 110 12.53 12.32 1.59
N SER A 111 12.20 11.04 1.79
CA SER A 111 13.02 10.17 2.63
C SER A 111 14.38 9.90 1.97
N ARG A 112 15.42 9.69 2.78
CA ARG A 112 16.74 9.25 2.29
C ARG A 112 16.64 7.96 1.47
N ALA A 113 15.78 7.03 1.90
CA ALA A 113 15.51 5.79 1.17
C ALA A 113 14.98 6.06 -0.25
N ARG A 114 14.08 7.04 -0.42
CA ARG A 114 13.57 7.42 -1.74
C ARG A 114 14.68 7.98 -2.63
N VAL A 115 15.57 8.80 -2.07
CA VAL A 115 16.75 9.31 -2.80
C VAL A 115 17.58 8.17 -3.33
N THR A 116 17.95 7.23 -2.46
CA THR A 116 18.74 6.05 -2.85
C THR A 116 18.05 5.21 -3.92
N GLN A 117 16.76 4.91 -3.77
CA GLN A 117 16.00 4.11 -4.75
C GLN A 117 16.02 4.73 -6.16
N VAL A 118 15.78 6.03 -6.26
CA VAL A 118 15.77 6.74 -7.53
C VAL A 118 17.19 6.87 -8.10
N MET A 119 18.19 7.16 -7.26
CA MET A 119 19.59 7.25 -7.69
C MET A 119 20.14 5.91 -8.21
N ASN A 120 19.69 4.78 -7.65
CA ASN A 120 20.06 3.45 -8.11
C ASN A 120 19.63 3.18 -9.57
N LEU A 121 18.64 3.91 -10.11
CA LEU A 121 18.26 3.80 -11.51
C LEU A 121 19.38 4.23 -12.47
N LEU A 122 20.35 5.02 -12.00
CA LEU A 122 21.51 5.40 -12.81
C LEU A 122 22.48 4.24 -13.04
N ALA A 123 22.36 3.14 -12.30
CA ALA A 123 23.15 1.92 -12.51
C ALA A 123 22.68 1.10 -13.74
N LEU A 124 21.55 1.48 -14.35
CA LEU A 124 21.08 0.86 -15.60
C LEU A 124 22.09 1.08 -16.75
N PRO A 125 22.17 0.13 -17.71
CA PRO A 125 22.99 0.26 -18.90
C PRO A 125 22.64 1.54 -19.67
N GLN A 126 23.65 2.13 -20.31
CA GLN A 126 23.49 3.38 -21.05
C GLN A 126 22.36 3.33 -22.06
N ASP A 127 22.23 2.23 -22.81
CA ASP A 127 21.20 2.05 -23.83
C ASP A 127 19.78 2.10 -23.23
N VAL A 128 19.59 1.42 -22.10
CA VAL A 128 18.32 1.42 -21.35
C VAL A 128 18.01 2.82 -20.83
N ARG A 129 18.99 3.52 -20.26
CA ARG A 129 18.79 4.90 -19.78
C ARG A 129 18.43 5.85 -20.92
N ALA A 130 19.10 5.75 -22.07
CA ALA A 130 18.83 6.58 -23.24
C ALA A 130 17.39 6.41 -23.73
N HIS A 131 16.89 5.17 -23.78
CA HIS A 131 15.50 4.89 -24.11
C HIS A 131 14.52 5.50 -23.10
N LEU A 132 14.77 5.32 -21.80
CA LEU A 132 13.92 5.88 -20.74
C LEU A 132 13.87 7.41 -20.74
N ILE A 133 14.98 8.07 -21.08
CA ILE A 133 15.06 9.53 -21.21
C ILE A 133 14.29 10.03 -22.44
N GLY A 134 14.21 9.22 -23.49
CA GLY A 134 13.46 9.53 -24.72
C GLY A 134 11.95 9.36 -24.59
N LEU A 135 11.43 8.82 -23.49
CA LEU A 135 10.00 8.60 -23.30
C LEU A 135 9.25 9.92 -23.12
N GLN A 136 8.43 10.29 -24.10
CA GLN A 136 7.54 11.46 -24.03
C GLN A 136 6.08 11.08 -23.76
N GLU A 137 5.70 9.83 -24.05
CA GLU A 137 4.32 9.39 -23.93
C GLU A 137 3.92 9.19 -22.45
N PRO A 138 2.86 9.85 -21.95
CA PRO A 138 2.44 9.72 -20.55
C PRO A 138 2.09 8.30 -20.12
N ALA A 139 1.58 7.47 -21.04
CA ALA A 139 1.29 6.06 -20.79
C ALA A 139 2.59 5.27 -20.55
N ALA A 140 3.60 5.47 -21.40
CA ALA A 140 4.92 4.85 -21.24
C ALA A 140 5.61 5.32 -19.96
N ILE A 141 5.57 6.62 -19.66
CA ILE A 141 6.16 7.18 -18.44
C ILE A 141 5.55 6.53 -17.18
N ARG A 142 4.23 6.35 -17.15
CA ARG A 142 3.53 5.70 -16.02
C ARG A 142 3.81 4.19 -15.96
N TYR A 143 3.92 3.55 -17.11
CA TYR A 143 4.21 2.13 -17.19
C TYR A 143 5.61 1.81 -16.65
N PHE A 144 6.62 2.55 -17.08
CA PHE A 144 8.01 2.43 -16.63
C PHE A 144 8.27 3.19 -15.33
N ASN A 145 7.46 2.91 -14.30
CA ASN A 145 7.67 3.51 -12.99
C ASN A 145 8.93 2.97 -12.27
N GLU A 146 9.35 3.69 -11.22
CA GLU A 146 10.57 3.35 -10.45
C GLU A 146 10.55 1.92 -9.91
N HIS A 147 9.40 1.42 -9.46
CA HIS A 147 9.31 0.07 -8.89
C HIS A 147 9.67 -1.00 -9.93
N LYS A 148 9.17 -0.88 -11.17
CA LYS A 148 9.52 -1.80 -12.26
C LYS A 148 10.98 -1.66 -12.68
N LEU A 149 11.50 -0.45 -12.76
CA LEU A 149 12.90 -0.25 -13.14
C LEU A 149 13.87 -0.81 -12.09
N ARG A 150 13.49 -0.75 -10.81
CA ARG A 150 14.29 -1.32 -9.73
C ARG A 150 14.42 -2.85 -9.83
N THR A 151 13.42 -3.57 -10.36
CA THR A 151 13.53 -5.01 -10.60
C THR A 151 14.53 -5.32 -11.71
N VAL A 152 14.67 -4.42 -12.69
CA VAL A 152 15.70 -4.51 -13.72
C VAL A 152 17.07 -4.26 -13.09
N VAL A 153 17.25 -3.15 -12.36
CA VAL A 153 18.53 -2.82 -11.68
C VAL A 153 19.02 -3.94 -10.76
N ALA A 154 18.10 -4.67 -10.12
CA ALA A 154 18.45 -5.77 -9.24
C ALA A 154 19.10 -6.97 -9.95
N CYS A 155 19.10 -7.04 -11.29
CA CYS A 155 19.79 -8.11 -12.00
C CYS A 155 21.32 -7.90 -11.95
N ALA A 156 22.05 -9.00 -11.73
CA ALA A 156 23.48 -8.96 -11.41
C ALA A 156 24.38 -8.47 -12.56
N THR A 157 24.01 -8.73 -13.82
CA THR A 157 24.85 -8.40 -14.99
C THR A 157 24.17 -7.41 -15.92
N PRO A 158 24.92 -6.50 -16.59
CA PRO A 158 24.35 -5.57 -17.55
C PRO A 158 23.52 -6.26 -18.66
N GLU A 159 23.97 -7.42 -19.14
CA GLU A 159 23.27 -8.22 -20.16
C GLU A 159 21.91 -8.73 -19.66
N THR A 160 21.84 -9.18 -18.40
CA THR A 160 20.58 -9.64 -17.80
C THR A 160 19.62 -8.48 -17.55
N GLN A 161 20.15 -7.29 -17.24
CA GLN A 161 19.37 -6.05 -17.14
C GLN A 161 18.75 -5.68 -18.50
N VAL A 162 19.55 -5.67 -19.58
CA VAL A 162 19.04 -5.41 -20.94
C VAL A 162 17.97 -6.44 -21.33
N ARG A 163 18.21 -7.73 -21.08
CA ARG A 163 17.23 -8.79 -21.38
C ARG A 163 15.91 -8.59 -20.63
N ARG A 164 15.96 -8.31 -19.33
CA ARG A 164 14.75 -8.02 -18.54
C ARG A 164 14.04 -6.75 -18.98
N PHE A 165 14.78 -5.73 -19.37
CA PHE A 165 14.20 -4.52 -19.93
C PHE A 165 13.45 -4.79 -21.24
N ARG A 166 14.03 -5.57 -22.16
CA ARG A 166 13.36 -5.99 -23.40
C ARG A 166 12.05 -6.74 -23.15
N GLU A 167 12.00 -7.58 -22.13
CA GLU A 167 10.78 -8.28 -21.73
C GLU A 167 9.71 -7.29 -21.22
N LEU A 168 10.10 -6.28 -20.45
CA LEU A 168 9.19 -5.21 -20.04
C LEU A 168 8.63 -4.45 -21.24
N CYS A 169 9.47 -4.07 -22.19
CA CYS A 169 9.02 -3.39 -23.42
C CYS A 169 8.03 -4.24 -24.22
N ARG A 170 8.30 -5.54 -24.38
CA ARG A 170 7.36 -6.48 -25.02
C ARG A 170 6.01 -6.53 -24.30
N SER A 171 6.02 -6.58 -22.97
CA SER A 171 4.78 -6.62 -22.18
C SER A 171 4.00 -5.30 -22.18
N PHE A 172 4.63 -4.18 -22.54
CA PHE A 172 3.96 -2.90 -22.76
C PHE A 172 3.33 -2.78 -24.16
N GLY A 173 3.77 -3.60 -25.12
CA GLY A 173 3.37 -3.49 -26.53
C GLY A 173 4.26 -2.58 -27.36
N GLN A 174 5.44 -2.18 -26.84
CA GLN A 174 6.45 -1.48 -27.62
C GLN A 174 7.41 -2.50 -28.26
N TYR A 175 7.27 -2.69 -29.57
CA TYR A 175 8.13 -3.58 -30.37
C TYR A 175 9.48 -2.94 -30.76
N ALA A 176 9.68 -1.65 -30.47
CA ALA A 176 10.86 -0.88 -30.85
C ALA A 176 11.87 -0.69 -29.71
N ALA A 177 12.11 -1.74 -28.91
CA ALA A 177 13.08 -1.68 -27.81
C ALA A 177 14.36 -2.44 -28.18
N ILE A 178 15.40 -1.67 -28.51
CA ILE A 178 16.86 -1.92 -28.39
C ILE A 178 17.30 -3.35 -28.11
#